data_AF-A0A7S4PRR7-F1
#
_entry.id   AF-A0A7S4PRR7-F1
#
_cell.length_a   1.000
_cell.length_b   1.000
_cell.length_c   1.000
_cell.angle_alpha   90.00
_cell.angle_beta   90.00
_cell.angle_gamma   90.00
#
_symmetry.space_group_name_H-M   'P 1'
#
loop_
_entity.id
_entity.type
_entity.pdbx_description
1 polymer ?
#
loop_
_entity_poly.entity_id
_entity_poly.type
_entity_poly.pdbx_seq_one_letter_code
_entity_poly.pdbx_strand_id
1 'polypeptide(L)'
;MLRPRAAARRRRRPLAVGPAGAARTLAACWLALLFRVRGQATYPSEFRLAWCVGAQCFDHTLSAAHFQLRITRYYKEGARPPLREAFFVATLPPVFQKELLYGCPGLVVLAHLLLAEARLYTHPPEEAEELIRRAQAMMAMEEIRGPHLQGIRDAWPLAPAVSRYEALAERLAAHREPISIDFVLPRCREDLAWLADRSQLELLPPQTRVFVYEKCGEGGEDAGNLTALFGGHVKVIHSTLEDASDPDTGRAVRRDECTAYLAHVVRHYNAHMGDVVFFLHGTPSDHTPMGLLNLVLRGLALGTLRDLDFLHLGAPRMVATANPCQQDIFRIATGRSLQGPLFTYCCSQFAVSKRRIRQRPRSDYARMLRLVDGSVPDACDRIGPSFERYPGQRLSHCFFFEFMWHVVFGESEDLPLRADDPKLPLAFRLKDNEESVPSIWRSYLGTFVSGHSSFAEQGFEHWIRQIQTAEPLEARNQVNFGDLVHPSSSGAVQ
;
A
#
# COMPACT_ATOMS: atom_id res chain seq x y z
N MET A 1 -8.93 -63.49 -14.18
CA MET A 1 -8.43 -64.46 -13.19
C MET A 1 -7.54 -63.74 -12.18
N LEU A 2 -8.08 -63.37 -11.01
CA LEU A 2 -7.31 -62.87 -9.87
C LEU A 2 -7.94 -63.47 -8.60
N ARG A 3 -7.13 -64.20 -7.82
CA ARG A 3 -7.55 -64.88 -6.58
C ARG A 3 -7.62 -63.89 -5.40
N PRO A 4 -8.57 -64.03 -4.45
CA PRO A 4 -8.59 -63.24 -3.23
C PRO A 4 -7.68 -63.87 -2.15
N ARG A 5 -6.93 -63.03 -1.42
CA ARG A 5 -6.18 -63.42 -0.21
C ARG A 5 -7.09 -63.28 1.02
N ALA A 6 -7.19 -64.36 1.80
CA ALA A 6 -7.91 -64.40 3.06
C ALA A 6 -7.19 -63.60 4.17
N ALA A 7 -7.93 -62.74 4.87
CA ALA A 7 -7.45 -62.00 6.03
C ALA A 7 -7.56 -62.85 7.31
N ALA A 8 -6.43 -63.15 7.94
CA ALA A 8 -6.36 -63.83 9.22
C ALA A 8 -6.75 -62.88 10.38
N ARG A 9 -7.85 -63.21 11.07
CA ARG A 9 -8.32 -62.53 12.28
C ARG A 9 -7.40 -62.88 13.46
N ARG A 10 -6.47 -61.98 13.82
CA ARG A 10 -5.73 -62.04 15.10
C ARG A 10 -6.63 -61.57 16.24
N ARG A 11 -7.03 -62.49 17.13
CA ARG A 11 -7.62 -62.16 18.44
C ARG A 11 -6.58 -61.47 19.32
N ARG A 12 -6.76 -60.18 19.60
CA ARG A 12 -5.96 -59.45 20.62
C ARG A 12 -6.43 -59.89 22.01
N ARG A 13 -5.49 -60.38 22.83
CA ARG A 13 -5.71 -60.58 24.28
C ARG A 13 -5.86 -59.21 24.96
N PRO A 14 -6.74 -59.07 25.96
CA PRO A 14 -6.84 -57.84 26.75
C PRO A 14 -5.54 -57.61 27.52
N LEU A 15 -4.91 -56.46 27.29
CA LEU A 15 -3.76 -56.01 28.08
C LEU A 15 -4.29 -55.56 29.43
N ALA A 16 -3.87 -56.24 30.50
CA ALA A 16 -4.11 -55.82 31.87
C ALA A 16 -3.35 -54.50 32.10
N VAL A 17 -4.08 -53.42 32.30
CA VAL A 17 -3.53 -52.10 32.63
C VAL A 17 -3.07 -52.14 34.09
N GLY A 18 -1.76 -52.24 34.31
CA GLY A 18 -1.17 -52.13 35.64
C GLY A 18 -1.33 -50.71 36.23
N PRO A 19 -1.24 -50.55 37.56
CA PRO A 19 -1.51 -49.28 38.27
C PRO A 19 -0.63 -48.10 37.83
N ALA A 20 0.52 -48.35 37.22
CA ALA A 20 1.36 -47.30 36.61
C ALA A 20 0.73 -46.64 35.36
N GLY A 21 -0.23 -47.30 34.70
CA GLY A 21 -0.99 -46.74 33.58
C GLY A 21 -1.94 -45.64 34.03
N ALA A 22 -2.63 -45.83 35.15
CA ALA A 22 -3.61 -44.87 35.68
C ALA A 22 -2.97 -43.52 36.05
N ALA A 23 -1.76 -43.54 36.61
CA ALA A 23 -1.02 -42.31 36.95
C ALA A 23 -0.61 -41.50 35.71
N ARG A 24 -0.22 -42.18 34.61
CA ARG A 24 0.09 -41.50 33.33
C ARG A 24 -1.15 -40.94 32.65
N THR A 25 -2.28 -41.63 32.73
CA THR A 25 -3.55 -41.13 32.19
C THR A 25 -4.05 -39.92 32.98
N LEU A 26 -3.94 -39.94 34.32
CA LEU A 26 -4.30 -38.80 35.17
C LEU A 26 -3.38 -37.60 34.94
N ALA A 27 -2.06 -37.82 34.79
CA ALA A 27 -1.11 -36.75 34.46
C ALA A 27 -1.38 -36.15 33.07
N ALA A 28 -1.73 -36.97 32.07
CA ALA A 28 -2.11 -36.49 30.74
C ALA A 28 -3.45 -35.73 30.75
N CYS A 29 -4.44 -36.16 31.54
CA CYS A 29 -5.69 -35.43 31.74
C CYS A 29 -5.47 -34.11 32.50
N TRP A 30 -4.60 -34.10 33.52
CA TRP A 30 -4.22 -32.88 34.22
C TRP A 30 -3.43 -31.92 33.34
N LEU A 31 -2.49 -32.42 32.52
CA LEU A 31 -1.82 -31.61 31.50
C LEU A 31 -2.80 -31.12 30.44
N ALA A 32 -3.79 -31.88 30.00
CA ALA A 32 -4.83 -31.41 29.08
C ALA A 32 -5.85 -30.44 29.73
N LEU A 33 -5.97 -30.45 31.06
CA LEU A 33 -6.77 -29.47 31.82
C LEU A 33 -5.98 -28.19 32.11
N LEU A 34 -4.66 -28.29 32.36
CA LEU A 34 -3.75 -27.16 32.56
C LEU A 34 -3.39 -26.49 31.23
N PHE A 35 -3.13 -27.29 30.20
CA PHE A 35 -3.24 -26.94 28.80
C PHE A 35 -4.67 -27.19 28.35
N ARG A 36 -5.65 -26.50 28.96
CA ARG A 36 -6.81 -26.05 28.18
C ARG A 36 -6.19 -25.32 26.99
N VAL A 37 -5.93 -26.06 25.92
CA VAL A 37 -5.73 -25.52 24.60
C VAL A 37 -6.99 -24.69 24.48
N ARG A 38 -6.82 -23.37 24.58
CA ARG A 38 -7.87 -22.40 24.28
C ARG A 38 -8.07 -22.60 22.79
N GLY A 39 -8.78 -23.68 22.45
CA GLY A 39 -9.04 -24.07 21.09
C GLY A 39 -9.62 -22.84 20.47
N GLN A 40 -8.93 -22.34 19.45
CA GLN A 40 -9.39 -21.24 18.62
C GLN A 40 -10.66 -21.76 17.94
N ALA A 41 -11.77 -21.72 18.66
CA ALA A 41 -13.05 -22.24 18.22
C ALA A 41 -13.67 -21.19 17.29
N THR A 42 -13.06 -21.03 16.11
CA THR A 42 -13.75 -20.49 14.94
C THR A 42 -14.22 -21.71 14.14
N TYR A 43 -15.39 -22.23 14.47
CA TYR A 43 -16.07 -23.23 13.66
C TYR A 43 -17.36 -22.59 13.13
N PRO A 44 -17.54 -22.45 11.81
CA PRO A 44 -16.63 -22.87 10.73
C PRO A 44 -15.39 -21.95 10.59
N SER A 45 -14.27 -22.54 10.20
CA SER A 45 -13.04 -21.79 9.88
C SER A 45 -13.04 -21.23 8.46
N GLU A 46 -13.94 -21.70 7.61
CA GLU A 46 -14.09 -21.31 6.21
C GLU A 46 -15.54 -20.92 5.91
N PHE A 47 -15.72 -19.78 5.26
CA PHE A 47 -17.00 -19.26 4.80
C PHE A 47 -16.98 -19.18 3.29
N ARG A 48 -18.01 -19.71 2.63
CA ARG A 48 -18.20 -19.56 1.18
C ARG A 48 -19.31 -18.55 0.96
N LEU A 49 -18.99 -17.49 0.23
CA LEU A 49 -19.88 -16.36 -0.02
C LEU A 49 -20.07 -16.26 -1.53
N ALA A 50 -21.31 -16.29 -1.97
CA ALA A 50 -21.67 -16.11 -3.37
C ALA A 50 -22.77 -15.05 -3.50
N TRP A 51 -22.55 -14.05 -4.33
CA TRP A 51 -23.53 -12.99 -4.59
C TRP A 51 -23.33 -12.41 -5.98
N CYS A 52 -24.33 -11.68 -6.48
CA CYS A 52 -24.23 -11.00 -7.78
C CYS A 52 -24.59 -9.53 -7.62
N VAL A 53 -23.90 -8.67 -8.37
CA VAL A 53 -24.22 -7.24 -8.54
C VAL A 53 -24.49 -7.04 -10.02
N GLY A 54 -25.74 -6.75 -10.38
CA GLY A 54 -26.17 -6.74 -11.78
C GLY A 54 -25.96 -8.11 -12.44
N ALA A 55 -25.21 -8.13 -13.55
CA ALA A 55 -24.86 -9.36 -14.28
C ALA A 55 -23.57 -10.03 -13.78
N GLN A 56 -22.84 -9.40 -12.85
CA GLN A 56 -21.55 -9.88 -12.38
C GLN A 56 -21.73 -10.66 -11.08
N CYS A 57 -21.36 -11.95 -11.09
CA CYS A 57 -21.42 -12.81 -9.92
C CYS A 57 -20.03 -13.05 -9.35
N PHE A 58 -20.00 -13.21 -8.03
CA PHE A 58 -18.80 -13.36 -7.22
C PHE A 58 -18.93 -14.62 -6.39
N ASP A 59 -17.86 -15.40 -6.32
CA ASP A 59 -17.73 -16.59 -5.47
C ASP A 59 -16.39 -16.48 -4.74
N HIS A 60 -16.45 -16.39 -3.42
CA HIS A 60 -15.29 -16.18 -2.57
C HIS A 60 -15.29 -17.11 -1.36
N THR A 61 -14.10 -17.63 -1.05
CA THR A 61 -13.86 -18.38 0.18
C THR A 61 -13.02 -17.54 1.15
N LEU A 62 -13.52 -17.37 2.37
CA LEU A 62 -12.86 -16.63 3.44
C LEU A 62 -12.48 -17.58 4.58
N SER A 63 -11.20 -17.62 4.93
CA SER A 63 -10.71 -18.40 6.08
C SER A 63 -10.58 -17.52 7.33
N ALA A 64 -11.51 -17.65 8.28
CA ALA A 64 -11.51 -16.90 9.53
C ALA A 64 -10.29 -17.25 10.41
N ALA A 65 -9.89 -18.52 10.45
CA ALA A 65 -8.71 -18.96 11.20
C ALA A 65 -7.42 -18.31 10.66
N HIS A 66 -7.29 -18.21 9.33
CA HIS A 66 -6.13 -17.55 8.71
C HIS A 66 -6.14 -16.04 8.98
N PHE A 67 -7.30 -15.39 8.91
CA PHE A 67 -7.44 -13.98 9.27
C PHE A 67 -7.06 -13.74 10.73
N GLN A 68 -7.58 -14.56 11.67
CA GLN A 68 -7.25 -14.51 13.10
C GLN A 68 -5.74 -14.64 13.35
N LEU A 69 -5.09 -15.62 12.69
CA LEU A 69 -3.65 -15.82 12.81
C LEU A 69 -2.88 -14.58 12.34
N ARG A 70 -3.21 -14.06 11.16
CA ARG A 70 -2.52 -12.89 10.59
C ARG A 70 -2.72 -11.64 11.45
N ILE A 71 -3.95 -11.36 11.86
CA ILE A 71 -4.23 -10.16 12.65
C ILE A 71 -3.64 -10.23 14.06
N THR A 72 -3.59 -11.43 14.65
CA THR A 72 -2.90 -11.66 15.92
C THR A 72 -1.41 -11.38 15.78
N ARG A 73 -0.77 -11.90 14.73
CA ARG A 73 0.66 -11.63 14.45
C ARG A 73 0.91 -10.17 14.11
N TYR A 74 -0.01 -9.50 13.41
CA TYR A 74 0.10 -8.06 13.16
C TYR A 74 0.17 -7.26 14.47
N TYR A 75 -0.79 -7.46 15.38
CA TYR A 75 -0.83 -6.70 16.63
C TYR A 75 0.23 -7.13 17.65
N LYS A 76 0.71 -8.38 17.63
CA LYS A 76 1.74 -8.87 18.57
C LYS A 76 3.17 -8.74 18.08
N GLU A 77 3.41 -8.96 16.79
CA GLU A 77 4.75 -9.09 16.19
C GLU A 77 5.04 -8.00 15.15
N GLY A 78 4.07 -7.14 14.82
CA GLY A 78 4.22 -6.16 13.72
C GLY A 78 4.23 -6.80 12.33
N ALA A 79 3.79 -8.07 12.20
CA ALA A 79 3.78 -8.83 10.95
C ALA A 79 2.86 -8.19 9.88
N ARG A 80 2.81 -8.79 8.68
CA ARG A 80 1.94 -8.32 7.59
C ARG A 80 0.47 -8.20 8.02
N PRO A 81 -0.19 -7.04 7.87
CA PRO A 81 -1.59 -6.88 8.20
C PRO A 81 -2.49 -7.53 7.14
N PRO A 82 -3.60 -8.18 7.50
CA PRO A 82 -4.57 -8.75 6.55
C PRO A 82 -5.55 -7.68 6.03
N LEU A 83 -5.02 -6.59 5.46
CA LEU A 83 -5.82 -5.44 5.04
C LEU A 83 -6.80 -5.76 3.91
N ARG A 84 -6.38 -6.57 2.93
CA ARG A 84 -7.25 -6.99 1.82
C ARG A 84 -8.46 -7.77 2.36
N GLU A 85 -8.24 -8.70 3.28
CA GLU A 85 -9.31 -9.48 3.90
C GLU A 85 -10.20 -8.62 4.80
N ALA A 86 -9.62 -7.70 5.58
CA ALA A 86 -10.39 -6.80 6.44
C ALA A 86 -11.28 -5.88 5.61
N PHE A 87 -10.74 -5.31 4.54
CA PHE A 87 -11.53 -4.50 3.61
C PHE A 87 -12.67 -5.31 2.99
N PHE A 88 -12.35 -6.49 2.45
CA PHE A 88 -13.34 -7.40 1.87
C PHE A 88 -14.52 -7.62 2.83
N VAL A 89 -14.23 -8.03 4.08
CA VAL A 89 -15.24 -8.28 5.12
C VAL A 89 -16.06 -7.04 5.46
N ALA A 90 -15.42 -5.88 5.65
CA ALA A 90 -16.10 -4.64 6.03
C ALA A 90 -16.99 -4.06 4.90
N THR A 91 -16.73 -4.44 3.64
CA THR A 91 -17.50 -3.98 2.48
C THR A 91 -18.51 -4.98 1.92
N LEU A 92 -18.64 -6.17 2.53
CA LEU A 92 -19.66 -7.14 2.12
C LEU A 92 -21.07 -6.54 2.22
N PRO A 93 -22.03 -7.01 1.42
CA PRO A 93 -23.43 -6.70 1.64
C PRO A 93 -23.85 -6.96 3.11
N PRO A 94 -24.71 -6.12 3.72
CA PRO A 94 -25.08 -6.26 5.13
C PRO A 94 -25.59 -7.65 5.52
N VAL A 95 -26.29 -8.34 4.61
CA VAL A 95 -26.77 -9.72 4.85
C VAL A 95 -25.62 -10.71 5.11
N PHE A 96 -24.51 -10.61 4.36
CA PHE A 96 -23.34 -11.45 4.57
C PHE A 96 -22.52 -10.99 5.77
N GLN A 97 -22.45 -9.67 6.03
CA GLN A 97 -21.83 -9.18 7.27
C GLN A 97 -22.57 -9.74 8.50
N LYS A 98 -23.90 -9.78 8.49
CA LYS A 98 -24.72 -10.38 9.55
C LYS A 98 -24.46 -11.88 9.70
N GLU A 99 -24.44 -12.62 8.58
CA GLU A 99 -24.14 -14.06 8.59
C GLU A 99 -22.75 -14.35 9.21
N LEU A 100 -21.73 -13.60 8.75
CA LEU A 100 -20.38 -13.70 9.30
C LEU A 100 -20.32 -13.27 10.77
N LEU A 101 -21.08 -12.26 11.16
CA LEU A 101 -21.12 -11.77 12.54
C LEU A 101 -21.69 -12.83 13.48
N TYR A 102 -22.73 -13.57 13.07
CA TYR A 102 -23.28 -14.67 13.87
C TYR A 102 -22.38 -15.92 13.87
N GLY A 103 -21.69 -16.21 12.77
CA GLY A 103 -20.77 -17.36 12.71
C GLY A 103 -19.41 -17.13 13.37
N CYS A 104 -18.84 -15.93 13.22
CA CYS A 104 -17.51 -15.57 13.69
C CYS A 104 -17.39 -14.05 13.96
N PRO A 105 -17.93 -13.55 15.07
CA PRO A 105 -18.05 -12.10 15.28
C PRO A 105 -16.69 -11.38 15.37
N GLY A 106 -15.67 -12.07 15.88
CA GLY A 106 -14.32 -11.52 15.95
C GLY A 106 -13.74 -11.17 14.58
N LEU A 107 -14.08 -11.91 13.52
CA LEU A 107 -13.65 -11.62 12.15
C LEU A 107 -14.20 -10.26 11.68
N VAL A 108 -15.50 -10.02 11.83
CA VAL A 108 -16.16 -8.79 11.35
C VAL A 108 -15.76 -7.59 12.20
N VAL A 109 -15.77 -7.72 13.52
CA VAL A 109 -15.39 -6.65 14.45
C VAL A 109 -13.95 -6.20 14.20
N LEU A 110 -13.00 -7.14 14.14
CA LEU A 110 -11.60 -6.79 13.96
C LEU A 110 -11.28 -6.32 12.52
N ALA A 111 -12.04 -6.76 11.52
CA ALA A 111 -11.94 -6.19 10.17
C ALA A 111 -12.27 -4.69 10.17
N HIS A 112 -13.33 -4.28 10.86
CA HIS A 112 -13.71 -2.87 11.00
C HIS A 112 -12.68 -2.07 11.81
N LEU A 113 -12.17 -2.62 12.91
CA LEU A 113 -11.14 -1.95 13.72
C LEU A 113 -9.82 -1.75 12.95
N LEU A 114 -9.36 -2.78 12.21
CA LEU A 114 -8.15 -2.67 11.38
C LEU A 114 -8.34 -1.63 10.27
N LEU A 115 -9.54 -1.59 9.68
CA LEU A 115 -9.86 -0.62 8.64
C LEU A 115 -9.95 0.81 9.19
N ALA A 116 -10.51 1.01 10.39
CA ALA A 116 -10.53 2.29 11.07
C ALA A 116 -9.09 2.82 11.29
N GLU A 117 -8.19 1.96 11.78
CA GLU A 117 -6.77 2.28 11.95
C GLU A 117 -6.10 2.69 10.62
N ALA A 118 -6.41 2.02 9.52
CA ALA A 118 -5.89 2.37 8.20
C ALA A 118 -6.47 3.71 7.70
N ARG A 119 -7.78 3.94 7.87
CA ARG A 119 -8.49 5.14 7.39
C ARG A 119 -8.01 6.41 8.09
N LEU A 120 -7.55 6.33 9.34
CA LEU A 120 -6.95 7.47 10.06
C LEU A 120 -5.82 8.16 9.28
N TYR A 121 -5.11 7.44 8.42
CA TYR A 121 -4.04 8.02 7.61
C TYR A 121 -4.52 8.68 6.32
N THR A 122 -5.64 8.26 5.74
CA THR A 122 -5.95 8.57 4.33
C THR A 122 -7.31 9.19 4.11
N HIS A 123 -8.11 9.29 5.18
CA HIS A 123 -9.49 9.79 5.15
C HIS A 123 -9.74 10.76 6.30
N PRO A 124 -10.79 11.60 6.19
CA PRO A 124 -11.29 12.38 7.32
C PRO A 124 -11.55 11.47 8.55
N PRO A 125 -11.29 11.94 9.78
CA PRO A 125 -11.43 11.12 11.00
C PRO A 125 -12.82 10.52 11.17
N GLU A 126 -13.86 11.20 10.68
CA GLU A 126 -15.24 10.76 10.75
C GLU A 126 -15.44 9.38 10.10
N GLU A 127 -14.65 9.06 9.05
CA GLU A 127 -14.65 7.72 8.43
C GLU A 127 -14.12 6.63 9.37
N ALA A 128 -13.06 6.95 10.12
CA ALA A 128 -12.48 6.01 11.06
C ALA A 128 -13.39 5.86 12.29
N GLU A 129 -13.95 6.96 12.80
CA GLU A 129 -14.91 6.98 13.88
C GLU A 129 -16.18 6.18 13.55
N GLU A 130 -16.65 6.28 12.31
CA GLU A 130 -17.78 5.50 11.83
C GLU A 130 -17.50 3.99 11.90
N LEU A 131 -16.32 3.55 11.45
CA LEU A 131 -15.92 2.14 11.52
C LEU A 131 -15.78 1.64 12.96
N ILE A 132 -15.27 2.47 13.88
CA ILE A 132 -15.26 2.17 15.32
C ILE A 132 -16.68 2.03 15.86
N ARG A 133 -17.57 2.96 15.52
CA ARG A 133 -18.97 2.95 15.94
C ARG A 133 -19.68 1.69 15.47
N ARG A 134 -19.45 1.25 14.22
CA ARG A 134 -19.96 -0.02 13.69
C ARG A 134 -19.43 -1.22 14.47
N ALA A 135 -18.12 -1.28 14.74
CA ALA A 135 -17.52 -2.36 15.53
C ALA A 135 -18.09 -2.43 16.96
N GLN A 136 -18.28 -1.28 17.61
CA GLN A 136 -18.91 -1.18 18.93
C GLN A 136 -20.37 -1.63 18.92
N ALA A 137 -21.14 -1.22 17.91
CA ALA A 137 -22.53 -1.60 17.74
C ALA A 137 -22.69 -3.11 17.58
N MET A 138 -21.85 -3.75 16.76
CA MET A 138 -21.82 -5.22 16.61
C MET A 138 -21.57 -5.93 17.95
N MET A 139 -20.61 -5.44 18.75
CA MET A 139 -20.32 -6.00 20.07
C MET A 139 -21.45 -5.75 21.08
N ALA A 140 -22.28 -4.73 20.86
CA ALA A 140 -23.41 -4.39 21.71
C ALA A 140 -24.71 -5.13 21.34
N MET A 141 -24.78 -5.82 20.19
CA MET A 141 -25.92 -6.64 19.78
C MET A 141 -26.16 -7.78 20.77
N GLU A 142 -27.43 -8.04 21.09
CA GLU A 142 -27.82 -9.03 22.11
C GLU A 142 -27.31 -10.44 21.77
N GLU A 143 -27.32 -10.81 20.49
CA GLU A 143 -26.82 -12.09 19.98
C GLU A 143 -25.31 -12.26 20.14
N ILE A 144 -24.56 -11.17 20.23
CA ILE A 144 -23.10 -11.17 20.38
C ILE A 144 -22.67 -11.03 21.85
N ARG A 145 -23.58 -10.64 22.75
CA ARG A 145 -23.30 -10.53 24.18
C ARG A 145 -22.99 -11.89 24.82
N GLY A 146 -22.52 -11.84 26.07
CA GLY A 146 -22.24 -13.02 26.86
C GLY A 146 -21.06 -13.85 26.31
N PRO A 147 -21.23 -15.15 26.03
CA PRO A 147 -20.14 -16.03 25.62
C PRO A 147 -19.43 -15.61 24.32
N HIS A 148 -20.16 -15.07 23.34
CA HIS A 148 -19.56 -14.65 22.07
C HIS A 148 -18.59 -13.48 22.26
N LEU A 149 -19.01 -12.41 22.94
CA LEU A 149 -18.15 -11.28 23.27
C LEU A 149 -16.94 -11.70 24.11
N GLN A 150 -17.12 -12.61 25.06
CA GLN A 150 -16.00 -13.16 25.83
C GLN A 150 -15.03 -13.93 24.92
N GLY A 151 -15.54 -14.73 23.98
CA GLY A 151 -14.75 -15.41 22.97
C GLY A 151 -13.97 -14.44 22.07
N ILE A 152 -14.55 -13.30 21.69
CA ILE A 152 -13.82 -12.24 20.97
C ILE A 152 -12.66 -11.73 21.83
N ARG A 153 -12.93 -11.37 23.09
CA ARG A 153 -11.92 -10.84 24.01
C ARG A 153 -10.77 -11.81 24.27
N ASP A 154 -11.07 -13.11 24.39
CA ASP A 154 -10.09 -14.12 24.77
C ASP A 154 -9.28 -14.67 23.58
N ALA A 155 -9.91 -14.77 22.41
CA ALA A 155 -9.32 -15.42 21.24
C ALA A 155 -8.78 -14.42 20.20
N TRP A 156 -9.26 -13.18 20.19
CA TRP A 156 -8.88 -12.16 19.21
C TRP A 156 -8.06 -11.05 19.87
N PRO A 157 -7.18 -10.35 19.12
CA PRO A 157 -6.39 -9.25 19.65
C PRO A 157 -7.22 -7.96 19.81
N LEU A 158 -8.41 -8.05 20.40
CA LEU A 158 -9.37 -6.94 20.50
C LEU A 158 -8.79 -5.77 21.30
N ALA A 159 -8.27 -6.01 22.50
CA ALA A 159 -7.72 -4.95 23.34
C ALA A 159 -6.50 -4.26 22.69
N PRO A 160 -5.50 -4.98 22.14
CA PRO A 160 -4.44 -4.35 21.35
C PRO A 160 -4.93 -3.53 20.16
N ALA A 161 -5.97 -3.99 19.45
CA ALA A 161 -6.52 -3.28 18.30
C ALA A 161 -7.15 -1.94 18.69
N VAL A 162 -8.01 -1.95 19.72
CA VAL A 162 -8.64 -0.71 20.25
C VAL A 162 -7.58 0.25 20.78
N SER A 163 -6.67 -0.22 21.62
CA SER A 163 -5.62 0.63 22.20
C SER A 163 -4.71 1.25 21.15
N ARG A 164 -4.34 0.50 20.11
CA ARG A 164 -3.53 1.03 19.00
C ARG A 164 -4.28 2.07 18.19
N TYR A 165 -5.58 1.84 17.91
CA TYR A 165 -6.42 2.81 17.24
C TYR A 165 -6.49 4.13 18.03
N GLU A 166 -6.79 4.06 19.33
CA GLU A 166 -6.93 5.25 20.19
C GLU A 166 -5.62 6.04 20.25
N ALA A 167 -4.50 5.36 20.50
CA ALA A 167 -3.18 6.00 20.53
C ALA A 167 -2.81 6.62 19.18
N LEU A 168 -3.17 5.98 18.07
CA LEU A 168 -2.93 6.51 16.74
C LEU A 168 -3.81 7.72 16.44
N ALA A 169 -5.10 7.66 16.78
CA ALA A 169 -6.05 8.75 16.59
C ALA A 169 -5.60 10.00 17.36
N GLU A 170 -5.22 9.84 18.63
CA GLU A 170 -4.69 10.93 19.46
C GLU A 170 -3.41 11.54 18.84
N ARG A 171 -2.45 10.69 18.46
CA ARG A 171 -1.18 11.13 17.85
C ARG A 171 -1.40 11.93 16.56
N LEU A 172 -2.30 11.46 15.70
CA LEU A 172 -2.59 12.11 14.41
C LEU A 172 -3.45 13.35 14.57
N ALA A 173 -4.37 13.40 15.54
CA ALA A 173 -5.16 14.59 15.85
C ALA A 173 -4.28 15.78 16.25
N ALA A 174 -3.17 15.52 16.94
CA ALA A 174 -2.23 16.54 17.37
C ALA A 174 -1.43 17.24 16.24
N HIS A 175 -1.41 16.70 15.00
CA HIS A 175 -0.45 17.14 13.96
C HIS A 175 -1.04 17.36 12.56
N ARG A 176 -2.30 17.80 12.45
CA ARG A 176 -3.06 17.91 11.18
C ARG A 176 -2.82 19.16 10.34
N GLU A 177 -1.59 19.63 10.29
CA GLU A 177 -1.28 20.71 9.35
C GLU A 177 -0.96 20.12 7.97
N PRO A 178 -1.52 20.70 6.88
CA PRO A 178 -1.20 20.26 5.54
C PRO A 178 0.30 20.29 5.25
N ILE A 179 0.79 19.27 4.57
CA ILE A 179 2.21 19.10 4.25
C ILE A 179 2.49 19.71 2.88
N SER A 180 3.54 20.53 2.77
CA SER A 180 3.95 21.11 1.49
C SER A 180 4.63 20.06 0.62
N ILE A 181 4.35 20.05 -0.69
CA ILE A 181 4.90 19.05 -1.60
C ILE A 181 5.50 19.66 -2.86
N ASP A 182 6.57 19.01 -3.35
CA ASP A 182 7.16 19.26 -4.64
C ASP A 182 7.01 18.02 -5.54
N PHE A 183 6.44 18.18 -6.73
CA PHE A 183 6.57 17.20 -7.80
C PHE A 183 7.77 17.54 -8.68
N VAL A 184 8.61 16.56 -8.96
CA VAL A 184 9.79 16.66 -9.83
C VAL A 184 9.56 15.75 -11.04
N LEU A 185 9.29 16.38 -12.19
CA LEU A 185 8.83 15.74 -13.41
C LEU A 185 9.82 15.95 -14.57
N PRO A 186 10.74 15.03 -14.83
CA PRO A 186 11.49 14.97 -16.07
C PRO A 186 10.53 14.72 -17.23
N ARG A 187 10.61 15.56 -18.27
CA ARG A 187 9.72 15.51 -19.43
C ARG A 187 10.50 15.59 -20.74
N CYS A 188 10.27 14.67 -21.66
CA CYS A 188 10.53 14.76 -23.09
C CYS A 188 9.21 14.58 -23.87
N ARG A 189 8.44 15.67 -24.03
CA ARG A 189 7.17 15.70 -24.79
C ARG A 189 6.05 14.79 -24.24
N GLU A 190 6.17 14.19 -23.06
CA GLU A 190 5.06 13.47 -22.44
C GLU A 190 3.91 14.43 -22.10
N ASP A 191 2.67 13.94 -22.15
CA ASP A 191 1.48 14.68 -21.75
C ASP A 191 1.36 14.69 -20.23
N LEU A 192 1.26 15.89 -19.66
CA LEU A 192 1.12 16.12 -18.23
C LEU A 192 -0.31 16.47 -17.83
N ALA A 193 -1.31 16.36 -18.72
CA ALA A 193 -2.72 16.64 -18.43
C ALA A 193 -3.27 15.80 -17.27
N TRP A 194 -2.69 14.62 -17.00
CA TRP A 194 -3.03 13.77 -15.86
C TRP A 194 -2.91 14.49 -14.50
N LEU A 195 -2.03 15.49 -14.41
CA LEU A 195 -1.86 16.31 -13.21
C LEU A 195 -3.11 17.16 -12.88
N ALA A 196 -3.89 17.54 -13.91
CA ALA A 196 -5.11 18.31 -13.78
C ALA A 196 -6.37 17.44 -13.83
N ASP A 197 -6.24 16.18 -14.25
CA ASP A 197 -7.33 15.22 -14.32
C ASP A 197 -7.71 14.73 -12.91
N ARG A 198 -8.81 15.24 -12.38
CA ARG A 198 -9.34 14.86 -11.06
C ARG A 198 -9.76 13.39 -10.95
N SER A 199 -9.98 12.71 -12.09
CA SER A 199 -10.24 11.27 -12.08
C SER A 199 -8.96 10.46 -11.81
N GLN A 200 -7.79 11.06 -12.05
CA GLN A 200 -6.48 10.45 -11.80
C GLN A 200 -5.85 10.93 -10.50
N LEU A 201 -5.91 12.24 -10.22
CA LEU A 201 -5.43 12.86 -8.99
C LEU A 201 -6.57 13.49 -8.21
N GLU A 202 -7.03 12.77 -7.18
CA GLU A 202 -8.25 13.14 -6.46
C GLU A 202 -8.06 14.33 -5.51
N LEU A 203 -6.87 14.44 -4.89
CA LEU A 203 -6.59 15.49 -3.91
C LEU A 203 -5.12 15.90 -3.97
N LEU A 204 -4.86 17.19 -4.10
CA LEU A 204 -3.54 17.80 -3.96
C LEU A 204 -3.48 18.60 -2.65
N PRO A 205 -2.39 18.48 -1.87
CA PRO A 205 -2.16 19.37 -0.74
C PRO A 205 -2.20 20.86 -1.16
N PRO A 206 -2.72 21.78 -0.33
CA PRO A 206 -2.84 23.19 -0.69
C PRO A 206 -1.50 23.86 -1.07
N GLN A 207 -0.38 23.36 -0.54
CA GLN A 207 0.96 23.88 -0.80
C GLN A 207 1.72 22.97 -1.78
N THR A 208 1.18 22.81 -2.98
CA THR A 208 1.77 21.97 -4.03
C THR A 208 2.54 22.82 -5.05
N ARG A 209 3.75 22.37 -5.40
CA ARG A 209 4.56 22.93 -6.50
C ARG A 209 4.94 21.82 -7.47
N VAL A 210 4.97 22.15 -8.76
CA VAL A 210 5.33 21.21 -9.82
C VAL A 210 6.54 21.76 -10.55
N PHE A 211 7.63 21.00 -10.54
CA PHE A 211 8.86 21.30 -11.25
C PHE A 211 8.95 20.42 -12.48
N VAL A 212 8.89 21.03 -13.67
CA VAL A 212 9.00 20.33 -14.95
C VAL A 212 10.42 20.55 -15.49
N TYR A 213 11.16 19.46 -15.65
CA TYR A 213 12.53 19.45 -16.16
C TYR A 213 12.56 18.93 -17.60
N GLU A 214 12.80 19.82 -18.58
CA GLU A 214 12.75 19.48 -20.01
C GLU A 214 14.02 18.75 -20.48
N LYS A 215 13.84 17.47 -20.84
CA LYS A 215 14.84 16.50 -21.29
C LYS A 215 15.15 16.54 -22.80
N CYS A 216 14.36 17.22 -23.62
CA CYS A 216 14.52 17.14 -25.08
C CYS A 216 14.84 18.48 -25.77
N GLY A 217 15.18 19.52 -25.01
CA GLY A 217 15.68 20.79 -25.54
C GLY A 217 14.64 21.67 -26.25
N GLU A 218 13.52 21.11 -26.69
CA GLU A 218 12.38 21.82 -27.26
C GLU A 218 11.49 22.34 -26.14
N GLY A 219 11.72 23.59 -25.74
CA GLY A 219 10.97 24.23 -24.68
C GLY A 219 9.62 24.76 -25.17
N GLY A 220 8.55 24.42 -24.45
CA GLY A 220 7.82 25.48 -23.76
C GLY A 220 6.41 25.84 -24.21
N GLU A 221 5.86 25.33 -25.31
CA GLU A 221 4.48 25.71 -25.69
C GLU A 221 3.42 25.10 -24.75
N ASP A 222 3.58 23.84 -24.32
CA ASP A 222 2.58 23.17 -23.46
C ASP A 222 2.61 23.60 -21.98
N ALA A 223 3.70 24.22 -21.54
CA ALA A 223 3.89 24.65 -20.15
C ALA A 223 2.82 25.65 -19.69
N GLY A 224 2.42 26.56 -20.58
CA GLY A 224 1.38 27.56 -20.33
C GLY A 224 0.02 26.92 -20.01
N ASN A 225 -0.28 25.78 -20.63
CA ASN A 225 -1.54 25.07 -20.42
C ASN A 225 -1.66 24.51 -19.00
N LEU A 226 -0.59 23.96 -18.42
CA LEU A 226 -0.65 23.41 -17.06
C LEU A 226 -0.95 24.48 -16.00
N THR A 227 -0.31 25.65 -16.11
CA THR A 227 -0.56 26.75 -15.16
C THR A 227 -2.01 27.24 -15.24
N ALA A 228 -2.56 27.32 -16.46
CA ALA A 228 -3.97 27.67 -16.69
C ALA A 228 -4.92 26.60 -16.12
N LEU A 229 -4.63 25.31 -16.34
CA LEU A 229 -5.44 24.19 -15.85
C LEU A 229 -5.53 24.16 -14.31
N PHE A 230 -4.49 24.59 -13.62
CA PHE A 230 -4.47 24.63 -12.15
C PHE A 230 -5.08 25.89 -11.53
N GLY A 231 -5.55 26.86 -12.33
CA GLY A 231 -6.19 28.08 -11.82
C GLY A 231 -5.33 28.88 -10.83
N GLY A 232 -4.00 28.74 -10.89
CA GLY A 232 -3.06 29.39 -9.96
C GLY A 232 -2.90 28.73 -8.59
N HIS A 233 -3.60 27.63 -8.29
CA HIS A 233 -3.46 26.90 -7.02
C HIS A 233 -2.15 26.11 -6.90
N VAL A 234 -1.56 25.75 -8.05
CA VAL A 234 -0.31 25.01 -8.12
C VAL A 234 0.73 25.86 -8.84
N LYS A 235 1.88 26.06 -8.19
CA LYS A 235 2.99 26.78 -8.82
C LYS A 235 3.75 25.82 -9.74
N VAL A 236 3.67 26.04 -11.05
CA VAL A 236 4.46 25.30 -12.04
C VAL A 236 5.77 26.04 -12.31
N ILE A 237 6.90 25.34 -12.23
CA ILE A 237 8.25 25.87 -12.43
C ILE A 237 8.91 25.05 -13.52
N HIS A 238 9.21 25.71 -14.64
CA HIS A 238 9.89 25.07 -15.76
C HIS A 238 11.39 25.29 -15.65
N SER A 239 12.15 24.26 -15.99
CA SER A 239 13.61 24.33 -16.05
C SER A 239 14.11 23.46 -17.18
N THR A 240 14.95 24.05 -18.03
CA THR A 240 15.72 23.27 -19.00
C THR A 240 16.89 22.63 -18.27
N LEU A 241 17.15 21.35 -18.53
CA LEU A 241 18.38 20.71 -18.10
C LEU A 241 19.50 21.09 -19.06
N GLU A 242 20.64 21.49 -18.52
CA GLU A 242 21.85 21.76 -19.28
C GLU A 242 22.80 20.61 -18.98
N ASP A 243 22.84 19.62 -19.86
CA ASP A 243 23.75 18.49 -19.75
C ASP A 243 25.06 18.84 -20.44
N ALA A 244 26.16 18.27 -19.95
CA ALA A 244 27.43 18.38 -20.63
C ALA A 244 27.36 17.67 -22.00
N SER A 245 28.22 18.09 -22.93
CA SER A 245 28.50 17.25 -24.09
C SER A 245 29.29 16.03 -23.62
N ASP A 246 28.91 14.85 -24.12
CA ASP A 246 29.68 13.63 -23.98
C ASP A 246 31.11 13.88 -24.50
N PRO A 247 32.15 13.66 -23.69
CA PRO A 247 33.51 14.02 -24.04
C PRO A 247 34.07 13.22 -25.23
N ASP A 248 33.55 12.01 -25.47
CA ASP A 248 34.02 11.12 -26.53
C ASP A 248 33.33 11.41 -27.87
N THR A 249 32.06 11.83 -27.85
CA THR A 249 31.24 12.05 -29.05
C THR A 249 30.97 13.53 -29.37
N GLY A 250 31.18 14.42 -28.41
CA GLY A 250 30.87 15.86 -28.50
C GLY A 250 29.36 16.18 -28.56
N ARG A 251 28.48 15.17 -28.48
CA ARG A 251 27.03 15.34 -28.54
C ARG A 251 26.47 15.62 -27.16
N ALA A 252 25.36 16.34 -27.09
CA ALA A 252 24.64 16.51 -25.83
C ALA A 252 24.27 15.12 -25.28
N VAL A 253 24.65 14.87 -24.03
CA VAL A 253 24.26 13.65 -23.31
C VAL A 253 22.74 13.63 -23.20
N ARG A 254 22.15 12.44 -23.30
CA ARG A 254 20.71 12.27 -23.13
C ARG A 254 20.33 12.70 -21.71
N ARG A 255 19.48 13.71 -21.62
CA ARG A 255 18.88 14.17 -20.36
C ARG A 255 17.95 13.10 -19.84
N ASP A 256 18.41 12.29 -18.90
CA ASP A 256 17.60 11.25 -18.28
C ASP A 256 16.95 11.73 -16.97
N GLU A 257 16.06 10.91 -16.40
CA GLU A 257 15.31 11.20 -15.18
C GLU A 257 16.25 11.52 -13.99
N CYS A 258 17.39 10.83 -13.91
CA CYS A 258 18.33 10.98 -12.81
C CYS A 258 18.93 12.38 -12.73
N THR A 259 19.20 12.98 -13.88
CA THR A 259 19.77 14.33 -13.98
C THR A 259 18.75 15.35 -13.48
N ALA A 260 17.47 15.21 -13.86
CA ALA A 260 16.39 16.05 -13.33
C ALA A 260 16.30 15.96 -11.79
N TYR A 261 16.30 14.73 -11.25
CA TYR A 261 16.13 14.49 -9.83
C TYR A 261 17.29 15.08 -9.01
N LEU A 262 18.53 14.80 -9.40
CA LEU A 262 19.71 15.31 -8.72
C LEU A 262 19.88 16.82 -8.90
N ALA A 263 19.59 17.36 -10.09
CA ALA A 263 19.59 18.81 -10.32
C ALA A 263 18.57 19.51 -9.41
N HIS A 264 17.37 18.96 -9.25
CA HIS A 264 16.37 19.49 -8.32
C HIS A 264 16.92 19.54 -6.89
N VAL A 265 17.43 18.41 -6.39
CA VAL A 265 18.00 18.33 -5.04
C VAL A 265 19.12 19.36 -4.86
N VAL A 266 20.09 19.41 -5.79
CA VAL A 266 21.25 20.31 -5.69
C VAL A 266 20.87 21.79 -5.76
N ARG A 267 19.91 22.17 -6.61
CA ARG A 267 19.44 23.55 -6.79
C ARG A 267 18.62 24.02 -5.58
N HIS A 268 17.77 23.14 -5.04
CA HIS A 268 16.81 23.51 -3.99
C HIS A 268 17.22 23.09 -2.57
N TYR A 269 18.38 22.46 -2.39
CA TYR A 269 18.87 21.96 -1.09
C TYR A 269 18.80 22.99 0.05
N ASN A 270 19.37 24.18 -0.19
CA ASN A 270 19.39 25.30 0.76
C ASN A 270 18.16 26.22 0.62
N ALA A 271 17.42 26.10 -0.48
CA ALA A 271 16.23 26.88 -0.73
C ALA A 271 15.01 26.27 -0.02
N HIS A 272 13.84 26.85 -0.27
CA HIS A 272 12.58 26.31 0.20
C HIS A 272 12.19 25.11 -0.69
N MET A 273 12.56 23.90 -0.26
CA MET A 273 12.00 22.61 -0.72
C MET A 273 10.72 22.29 0.06
N GLY A 274 9.76 21.63 -0.58
CA GLY A 274 8.56 21.10 0.08
C GLY A 274 8.93 20.10 1.16
N ASP A 275 8.05 19.86 2.12
CA ASP A 275 8.29 18.92 3.22
C ASP A 275 8.46 17.48 2.70
N VAL A 276 7.75 17.14 1.62
CA VAL A 276 7.92 15.89 0.85
C VAL A 276 8.14 16.21 -0.62
N VAL A 277 9.10 15.53 -1.24
CA VAL A 277 9.41 15.64 -2.66
C VAL A 277 9.07 14.33 -3.36
N PHE A 278 8.23 14.42 -4.37
CA PHE A 278 7.88 13.34 -5.29
C PHE A 278 8.77 13.41 -6.51
N PHE A 279 9.48 12.33 -6.78
CA PHE A 279 10.21 12.12 -8.02
C PHE A 279 9.39 11.14 -8.85
N LEU A 280 8.80 11.60 -9.96
CA LEU A 280 7.92 10.81 -10.81
C LEU A 280 8.39 10.86 -12.26
N HIS A 281 7.90 9.95 -13.11
CA HIS A 281 8.08 10.05 -14.55
C HIS A 281 7.05 11.01 -15.17
N GLY A 282 7.23 11.38 -16.44
CA GLY A 282 6.24 12.15 -17.19
C GLY A 282 4.88 11.44 -17.30
N THR A 283 4.89 10.11 -17.40
CA THR A 283 3.70 9.23 -17.43
C THR A 283 3.71 8.25 -16.24
N PRO A 284 3.41 8.71 -15.02
CA PRO A 284 3.55 7.86 -13.84
C PRO A 284 2.65 6.62 -13.87
N SER A 285 1.50 6.67 -14.55
CA SER A 285 0.52 5.58 -14.66
C SER A 285 1.08 4.28 -15.26
N ASP A 286 2.15 4.36 -16.05
CA ASP A 286 2.76 3.18 -16.70
C ASP A 286 3.51 2.30 -15.69
N HIS A 287 3.82 2.84 -14.50
CA HIS A 287 4.71 2.19 -13.54
C HIS A 287 4.27 2.33 -12.07
N THR A 288 3.57 3.42 -11.74
CA THR A 288 3.01 3.73 -10.43
C THR A 288 1.50 3.48 -10.46
N PRO A 289 0.97 2.63 -9.58
CA PRO A 289 -0.47 2.52 -9.41
C PRO A 289 -1.03 3.85 -8.90
N MET A 290 -1.86 4.52 -9.70
CA MET A 290 -2.40 5.85 -9.36
C MET A 290 -3.18 5.85 -8.04
N GLY A 291 -3.82 4.73 -7.67
CA GLY A 291 -4.46 4.62 -6.37
C GLY A 291 -3.49 4.70 -5.19
N LEU A 292 -2.27 4.15 -5.32
CA LEU A 292 -1.25 4.31 -4.29
C LEU A 292 -0.82 5.78 -4.20
N LEU A 293 -0.60 6.45 -5.33
CA LEU A 293 -0.26 7.87 -5.35
C LEU A 293 -1.35 8.72 -4.67
N ASN A 294 -2.63 8.48 -4.99
CA ASN A 294 -3.76 9.18 -4.36
C ASN A 294 -3.83 8.95 -2.86
N LEU A 295 -3.60 7.73 -2.37
CA LEU A 295 -3.55 7.45 -0.93
C LEU A 295 -2.47 8.27 -0.22
N VAL A 296 -1.28 8.39 -0.84
CA VAL A 296 -0.17 9.17 -0.26
C VAL A 296 -0.54 10.64 -0.26
N LEU A 297 -1.03 11.18 -1.37
CA LEU A 297 -1.41 12.59 -1.48
C LEU A 297 -2.52 12.97 -0.51
N ARG A 298 -3.51 12.10 -0.28
CA ARG A 298 -4.52 12.33 0.76
C ARG A 298 -3.92 12.40 2.15
N GLY A 299 -3.06 11.45 2.51
CA GLY A 299 -2.44 11.48 3.83
C GLY A 299 -1.55 12.72 4.02
N LEU A 300 -0.89 13.20 2.97
CA LEU A 300 -0.14 14.46 3.02
C LEU A 300 -1.05 15.68 3.16
N ALA A 301 -2.18 15.71 2.44
CA ALA A 301 -3.17 16.78 2.53
C ALA A 301 -3.83 16.84 3.93
N LEU A 302 -4.03 15.69 4.57
CA LEU A 302 -4.54 15.55 5.93
C LEU A 302 -3.47 15.77 7.02
N GLY A 303 -2.20 15.88 6.66
CA GLY A 303 -1.09 16.03 7.60
C GLY A 303 -0.69 14.75 8.36
N THR A 304 -1.25 13.60 8.00
CA THR A 304 -1.08 12.32 8.73
C THR A 304 0.20 11.58 8.36
N LEU A 305 0.90 12.01 7.30
CA LEU A 305 2.14 11.41 6.79
C LEU A 305 3.38 12.26 7.03
N ARG A 306 3.37 13.08 8.09
CA ARG A 306 4.51 13.94 8.47
C ARG A 306 5.80 13.14 8.72
N ASP A 307 5.66 11.92 9.22
CA ASP A 307 6.78 11.04 9.54
C ASP A 307 7.27 10.21 8.34
N LEU A 308 6.70 10.41 7.14
CA LEU A 308 7.09 9.67 5.95
C LEU A 308 8.51 10.05 5.53
N ASP A 309 9.48 9.14 5.67
CA ASP A 309 10.86 9.39 5.26
C ASP A 309 11.12 9.08 3.79
N PHE A 310 10.71 7.90 3.36
CA PHE A 310 10.87 7.43 1.99
C PHE A 310 9.74 6.43 1.68
N LEU A 311 9.15 6.54 0.49
CA LEU A 311 8.16 5.58 0.01
C LEU A 311 8.35 5.36 -1.49
N HIS A 312 8.58 4.11 -1.87
CA HIS A 312 8.61 3.72 -3.27
C HIS A 312 7.18 3.60 -3.82
N LEU A 313 6.93 4.22 -4.97
CA LEU A 313 5.61 4.30 -5.61
C LEU A 313 5.40 3.26 -6.71
N GLY A 314 6.48 2.72 -7.28
CA GLY A 314 6.41 1.55 -8.17
C GLY A 314 5.81 0.30 -7.51
N ALA A 315 5.14 -0.54 -8.30
CA ALA A 315 4.54 -1.80 -7.84
C ALA A 315 5.38 -3.05 -8.13
N PRO A 316 5.90 -3.27 -9.36
CA PRO A 316 6.70 -4.46 -9.63
C PRO A 316 7.98 -4.46 -8.81
N ARG A 317 8.38 -5.62 -8.29
CA ARG A 317 9.70 -5.80 -7.66
C ARG A 317 10.73 -6.11 -8.73
N MET A 318 11.91 -5.49 -8.61
CA MET A 318 13.04 -5.88 -9.45
C MET A 318 13.66 -7.16 -8.90
N VAL A 319 14.11 -8.03 -9.82
CA VAL A 319 14.93 -9.18 -9.44
C VAL A 319 16.24 -8.63 -8.87
N ALA A 320 16.64 -9.16 -7.72
CA ALA A 320 17.90 -8.78 -7.12
C ALA A 320 19.07 -9.12 -8.04
N THR A 321 19.82 -8.09 -8.41
CA THR A 321 21.01 -8.22 -9.24
C THR A 321 22.20 -7.56 -8.53
N ALA A 322 23.37 -8.13 -8.78
CA ALA A 322 24.66 -7.56 -8.43
C ALA A 322 25.62 -7.93 -9.56
N ASN A 323 26.13 -6.93 -10.26
CA ASN A 323 27.15 -7.12 -11.29
C ASN A 323 28.32 -6.13 -11.04
N PRO A 324 29.51 -6.35 -11.63
CA PRO A 324 30.67 -5.49 -11.38
C PRO A 324 30.41 -4.02 -11.69
N CYS A 325 29.69 -3.72 -12.77
CA CYS A 325 29.32 -2.36 -13.14
C CYS A 325 28.49 -1.65 -12.05
N GLN A 326 27.45 -2.32 -11.57
CA GLN A 326 26.61 -1.83 -10.49
C GLN A 326 27.41 -1.58 -9.22
N GLN A 327 28.37 -2.45 -8.89
CA GLN A 327 29.26 -2.26 -7.74
C GLN A 327 30.15 -1.04 -7.89
N ASP A 328 30.71 -0.81 -9.08
CA ASP A 328 31.57 0.33 -9.36
C ASP A 328 30.81 1.65 -9.29
N ILE A 329 29.66 1.73 -9.95
CA ILE A 329 28.81 2.93 -9.92
C ILE A 329 28.33 3.20 -8.50
N PHE A 330 27.90 2.16 -7.78
CA PHE A 330 27.51 2.29 -6.38
C PHE A 330 28.65 2.84 -5.51
N ARG A 331 29.87 2.31 -5.69
CA ARG A 331 31.06 2.76 -4.96
C ARG A 331 31.40 4.22 -5.27
N ILE A 332 31.32 4.63 -6.53
CA ILE A 332 31.58 6.02 -6.93
C ILE A 332 30.50 6.96 -6.37
N ALA A 333 29.23 6.59 -6.47
CA ALA A 333 28.11 7.40 -5.98
C ALA A 333 28.13 7.53 -4.45
N THR A 334 28.25 6.41 -3.74
CA THR A 334 28.06 6.33 -2.29
C THR A 334 29.35 6.45 -1.47
N GLY A 335 30.51 6.26 -2.09
CA GLY A 335 31.81 6.23 -1.40
C GLY A 335 32.09 4.93 -0.64
N ARG A 336 31.27 3.88 -0.80
CA ARG A 336 31.44 2.59 -0.13
C ARG A 336 31.08 1.43 -1.05
N SER A 337 31.59 0.24 -0.76
CA SER A 337 31.21 -0.97 -1.49
C SER A 337 29.78 -1.40 -1.16
N LEU A 338 29.12 -1.96 -2.18
CA LEU A 338 27.83 -2.64 -2.07
C LEU A 338 27.99 -3.86 -1.14
N GLN A 339 27.06 -4.07 -0.20
CA GLN A 339 27.14 -5.16 0.78
C GLN A 339 26.41 -6.43 0.32
N GLY A 340 25.47 -6.30 -0.62
CA GLY A 340 24.76 -7.43 -1.23
C GLY A 340 23.98 -7.02 -2.47
N PRO A 341 23.17 -7.92 -3.05
CA PRO A 341 22.27 -7.55 -4.14
C PRO A 341 21.30 -6.42 -3.73
N LEU A 342 21.00 -5.51 -4.65
CA LEU A 342 19.97 -4.50 -4.41
C LEU A 342 18.58 -5.11 -4.58
N PHE A 343 17.76 -5.06 -3.54
CA PHE A 343 16.36 -5.46 -3.59
C PHE A 343 15.49 -4.21 -3.51
N THR A 344 14.81 -3.88 -4.60
CA THR A 344 13.97 -2.68 -4.70
C THR A 344 12.77 -2.92 -5.61
N TYR A 345 11.94 -1.90 -5.73
CA TYR A 345 10.85 -1.83 -6.71
C TYR A 345 11.35 -1.26 -8.02
N CYS A 346 10.63 -1.58 -9.08
CA CYS A 346 10.91 -1.09 -10.41
C CYS A 346 10.52 0.39 -10.53
N CYS A 347 11.28 1.07 -11.40
CA CYS A 347 11.13 2.45 -11.82
C CYS A 347 11.56 3.48 -10.78
N SER A 348 12.11 4.60 -11.24
CA SER A 348 12.59 5.68 -10.38
C SER A 348 11.45 6.59 -9.90
N GLN A 349 10.43 6.02 -9.26
CA GLN A 349 9.26 6.76 -8.79
C GLN A 349 9.05 6.58 -7.28
N PHE A 350 9.24 7.66 -6.52
CA PHE A 350 9.22 7.63 -5.06
C PHE A 350 8.91 8.99 -4.45
N ALA A 351 8.46 8.98 -3.20
CA ALA A 351 8.34 10.15 -2.34
C ALA A 351 9.41 10.11 -1.25
N VAL A 352 10.02 11.25 -0.93
CA VAL A 352 11.04 11.35 0.11
C VAL A 352 10.89 12.65 0.89
N SER A 353 11.06 12.61 2.21
CA SER A 353 11.01 13.84 3.00
C SER A 353 12.24 14.71 2.76
N LYS A 354 12.02 16.03 2.84
CA LYS A 354 13.11 17.01 2.91
C LYS A 354 14.06 16.74 4.06
N ARG A 355 13.56 16.25 5.21
CA ARG A 355 14.39 15.83 6.34
C ARG A 355 15.37 14.75 5.89
N ARG A 356 14.87 13.72 5.20
CA ARG A 356 15.67 12.60 4.69
C ARG A 356 16.69 13.04 3.65
N ILE A 357 16.30 13.91 2.71
CA ILE A 357 17.24 14.51 1.73
C ILE A 357 18.39 15.24 2.46
N ARG A 358 18.08 16.02 3.50
CA ARG A 358 19.07 16.82 4.23
C ARG A 358 20.01 16.03 5.15
N GLN A 359 19.73 14.74 5.39
CA GLN A 359 20.66 13.89 6.15
C GLN A 359 21.95 13.61 5.39
N ARG A 360 21.95 13.77 4.06
CA ARG A 360 23.14 13.64 3.21
C ARG A 360 23.62 15.03 2.77
N PRO A 361 24.92 15.34 2.86
CA PRO A 361 25.44 16.64 2.44
C PRO A 361 25.14 16.97 0.97
N ARG A 362 24.85 18.25 0.68
CA ARG A 362 24.64 18.74 -0.70
C ARG A 362 25.76 18.34 -1.67
N SER A 363 27.00 18.33 -1.20
CA SER A 363 28.19 17.98 -2.00
C SER A 363 28.16 16.54 -2.53
N ASP A 364 27.52 15.61 -1.80
CA ASP A 364 27.33 14.24 -2.28
C ASP A 364 26.36 14.19 -3.46
N TYR A 365 25.22 14.89 -3.36
CA TYR A 365 24.28 14.99 -4.47
C TYR A 365 24.90 15.67 -5.69
N ALA A 366 25.71 16.71 -5.49
CA ALA A 366 26.44 17.36 -6.57
C ALA A 366 27.50 16.45 -7.21
N ARG A 367 28.13 15.56 -6.43
CA ARG A 367 29.03 14.53 -6.97
C ARG A 367 28.26 13.50 -7.79
N MET A 368 27.12 13.04 -7.30
CA MET A 368 26.24 12.11 -8.02
C MET A 368 25.70 12.72 -9.31
N LEU A 369 25.34 14.02 -9.30
CA LEU A 369 24.88 14.75 -10.49
C LEU A 369 25.93 14.70 -11.61
N ARG A 370 27.21 14.93 -11.27
CA ARG A 370 28.32 14.83 -12.25
C ARG A 370 28.49 13.45 -12.89
N LEU A 371 27.97 12.39 -12.26
CA LEU A 371 28.00 11.07 -12.85
C LEU A 371 26.95 10.92 -13.95
N VAL A 372 25.80 11.59 -13.82
CA VAL A 372 24.65 11.41 -14.72
C VAL A 372 24.44 12.57 -15.69
N ASP A 373 25.13 13.71 -15.50
CA ASP A 373 25.06 14.87 -16.39
C ASP A 373 26.00 14.79 -17.61
N GLY A 374 26.69 13.66 -17.77
CA GLY A 374 27.62 13.41 -18.88
C GLY A 374 29.04 13.96 -18.68
N SER A 375 29.33 14.63 -17.56
CA SER A 375 30.67 15.15 -17.26
C SER A 375 31.71 14.05 -17.00
N VAL A 376 31.25 12.84 -16.69
CA VAL A 376 32.08 11.66 -16.40
C VAL A 376 31.76 10.58 -17.43
N PRO A 377 32.77 10.02 -18.13
CA PRO A 377 32.57 8.90 -19.04
C PRO A 377 31.86 7.74 -18.33
N ASP A 378 31.01 7.05 -19.09
CA ASP A 378 30.24 5.95 -18.54
C ASP A 378 31.17 4.82 -18.08
N ALA A 379 30.98 4.32 -16.85
CA ALA A 379 31.88 3.32 -16.28
C ALA A 379 31.77 1.94 -16.96
N CYS A 380 30.69 1.71 -17.71
CA CYS A 380 30.33 0.41 -18.22
C CYS A 380 29.81 0.48 -19.64
N ASP A 381 30.26 -0.46 -20.47
CA ASP A 381 29.71 -0.63 -21.81
C ASP A 381 28.23 -1.05 -21.73
N ARG A 382 27.36 -0.26 -22.35
CA ARG A 382 25.97 -0.56 -22.77
C ARG A 382 25.23 -1.63 -21.95
N ILE A 383 24.36 -1.20 -21.02
CA ILE A 383 23.52 -2.12 -20.24
C ILE A 383 22.03 -1.79 -20.44
N GLY A 384 21.29 -2.71 -21.06
CA GLY A 384 19.83 -2.63 -21.15
C GLY A 384 19.20 -3.58 -22.20
N PRO A 385 17.99 -4.14 -21.95
CA PRO A 385 17.28 -4.98 -22.91
C PRO A 385 16.64 -4.20 -24.06
N SER A 386 16.55 -2.87 -23.95
CA SER A 386 16.17 -2.02 -25.07
C SER A 386 17.34 -1.85 -26.01
N PHE A 387 17.29 -2.56 -27.14
CA PHE A 387 17.86 -2.06 -28.40
C PHE A 387 17.40 -0.60 -28.55
N GLU A 388 18.28 0.35 -28.29
CA GLU A 388 17.93 1.77 -28.32
C GLU A 388 17.47 2.14 -29.73
N ARG A 389 16.22 2.56 -29.82
CA ARG A 389 15.57 3.05 -31.04
C ARG A 389 16.07 4.45 -31.45
N TYR A 390 17.02 5.05 -30.71
CA TYR A 390 17.47 6.43 -30.88
C TYR A 390 19.00 6.55 -30.92
N PRO A 391 19.54 7.48 -31.73
CA PRO A 391 20.91 7.96 -31.57
C PRO A 391 21.04 8.76 -30.27
N GLY A 392 21.82 8.27 -29.31
CA GLY A 392 22.00 8.89 -27.98
C GLY A 392 21.65 7.89 -26.88
N GLN A 393 22.67 7.20 -26.38
CA GLN A 393 22.53 6.06 -25.50
C GLN A 393 22.20 6.52 -24.07
N ARG A 394 21.41 5.73 -23.35
CA ARG A 394 21.16 5.92 -21.92
C ARG A 394 22.47 5.69 -21.17
N LEU A 395 22.88 6.63 -20.32
CA LEU A 395 24.04 6.43 -19.48
C LEU A 395 23.78 5.28 -18.51
N SER A 396 24.69 4.31 -18.46
CA SER A 396 24.64 3.20 -17.51
C SER A 396 24.52 3.73 -16.09
N HIS A 397 25.23 4.82 -15.77
CA HIS A 397 25.09 5.54 -14.50
C HIS A 397 23.62 5.80 -14.13
N CYS A 398 22.84 6.46 -15.00
CA CYS A 398 21.45 6.76 -14.68
C CYS A 398 20.57 5.49 -14.61
N PHE A 399 20.81 4.52 -15.49
CA PHE A 399 20.12 3.23 -15.39
C PHE A 399 20.32 2.58 -14.00
N PHE A 400 21.55 2.57 -13.47
CA PHE A 400 21.80 2.00 -12.14
C PHE A 400 21.24 2.84 -10.98
N PHE A 401 21.08 4.15 -11.16
CA PHE A 401 20.39 4.99 -10.16
C PHE A 401 18.95 4.51 -9.90
N GLU A 402 18.25 3.96 -10.91
CA GLU A 402 16.92 3.36 -10.72
C GLU A 402 16.88 2.29 -9.63
N PHE A 403 18.00 1.58 -9.42
CA PHE A 403 18.10 0.51 -8.44
C PHE A 403 18.50 1.00 -7.05
N MET A 404 19.06 2.21 -6.93
CA MET A 404 19.69 2.67 -5.69
C MET A 404 19.12 3.98 -5.13
N TRP A 405 18.08 4.55 -5.71
CA TRP A 405 17.46 5.78 -5.18
C TRP A 405 17.14 5.69 -3.69
N HIS A 406 16.64 4.55 -3.24
CA HIS A 406 16.37 4.32 -1.83
C HIS A 406 17.66 4.42 -0.98
N VAL A 407 18.79 3.87 -1.43
CA VAL A 407 20.10 4.00 -0.76
C VAL A 407 20.65 5.42 -0.82
N VAL A 408 20.46 6.12 -1.94
CA VAL A 408 20.83 7.54 -2.10
C VAL A 408 20.17 8.37 -1.00
N PHE A 409 18.91 8.06 -0.68
CA PHE A 409 18.15 8.68 0.42
C PHE A 409 18.26 7.92 1.76
N GLY A 410 19.22 7.02 1.91
CA GLY A 410 19.62 6.43 3.20
C GLY A 410 18.83 5.21 3.66
N GLU A 411 17.98 4.61 2.82
CA GLU A 411 17.36 3.32 3.08
C GLU A 411 18.37 2.15 2.94
N SER A 412 17.95 0.97 3.40
CA SER A 412 18.67 -0.29 3.28
C SER A 412 18.80 -0.73 1.82
N GLU A 413 19.93 -1.34 1.44
CA GLU A 413 20.14 -2.01 0.14
C GLU A 413 19.12 -3.12 -0.15
N ASP A 414 18.56 -3.70 0.92
CA ASP A 414 17.44 -4.63 0.87
C ASP A 414 16.17 -3.92 1.36
N LEU A 415 15.36 -3.39 0.43
CA LEU A 415 14.05 -2.85 0.77
C LEU A 415 13.07 -4.00 1.00
N PRO A 416 12.37 -4.03 2.15
CA PRO A 416 11.33 -5.02 2.40
C PRO A 416 10.17 -4.89 1.40
N LEU A 417 9.37 -5.96 1.33
CA LEU A 417 8.06 -5.89 0.69
C LEU A 417 7.19 -4.89 1.45
N ARG A 418 6.35 -4.12 0.74
CA ARG A 418 5.62 -2.99 1.31
C ARG A 418 4.68 -3.45 2.42
N ALA A 419 4.04 -4.60 2.20
CA ALA A 419 3.19 -5.27 3.17
C ALA A 419 3.94 -5.70 4.46
N ASP A 420 5.23 -5.99 4.34
CA ASP A 420 6.06 -6.49 5.44
C ASP A 420 6.82 -5.37 6.16
N ASP A 421 6.89 -4.16 5.60
CA ASP A 421 7.61 -3.04 6.20
C ASP A 421 6.84 -2.45 7.40
N PRO A 422 7.32 -2.62 8.64
CA PRO A 422 6.66 -2.08 9.82
C PRO A 422 6.86 -0.56 9.96
N LYS A 423 7.78 0.06 9.20
CA LYS A 423 7.98 1.51 9.22
C LYS A 423 6.87 2.26 8.48
N LEU A 424 6.23 1.59 7.53
CA LEU A 424 5.17 2.20 6.75
C LEU A 424 3.88 2.29 7.57
N PRO A 425 3.13 3.41 7.46
CA PRO A 425 1.78 3.49 7.99
C PRO A 425 0.92 2.36 7.46
N LEU A 426 -0.02 1.89 8.30
CA LEU A 426 -0.85 0.72 7.99
C LEU A 426 -1.49 0.81 6.60
N ALA A 427 -2.04 1.98 6.22
CA ALA A 427 -2.68 2.20 4.92
C ALA A 427 -1.79 1.89 3.70
N PHE A 428 -0.47 1.90 3.84
CA PHE A 428 0.47 1.60 2.75
C PHE A 428 1.03 0.20 2.82
N ARG A 429 0.75 -0.60 3.87
CA ARG A 429 1.24 -1.98 4.01
C ARG A 429 0.45 -2.96 3.13
N LEU A 430 0.45 -2.70 1.83
CA LEU A 430 -0.28 -3.41 0.79
C LEU A 430 0.63 -4.41 0.08
N LYS A 431 0.04 -5.50 -0.44
CA LYS A 431 0.79 -6.50 -1.21
C LYS A 431 1.16 -5.94 -2.60
N ASP A 432 2.35 -6.27 -3.07
CA ASP A 432 2.94 -5.76 -4.30
C ASP A 432 2.41 -6.49 -5.55
N ASN A 433 1.11 -6.41 -5.80
CA ASN A 433 0.50 -6.88 -7.04
C ASN A 433 -0.70 -5.99 -7.43
N GLU A 434 -1.03 -5.96 -8.72
CA GLU A 434 -2.10 -5.10 -9.24
C GLU A 434 -3.46 -5.34 -8.59
N GLU A 435 -3.74 -6.56 -8.11
CA GLU A 435 -4.99 -6.87 -7.42
C GLU A 435 -5.09 -6.29 -6.00
N SER A 436 -3.94 -6.11 -5.34
CA SER A 436 -3.87 -5.66 -3.94
C SER A 436 -3.47 -4.20 -3.83
N VAL A 437 -2.94 -3.62 -4.90
CA VAL A 437 -2.82 -2.17 -5.02
C VAL A 437 -4.12 -1.62 -5.57
N PRO A 438 -4.73 -0.65 -4.89
CA PRO A 438 -5.99 -0.08 -5.32
C PRO A 438 -5.90 0.49 -6.74
N SER A 439 -6.76 -0.05 -7.61
CA SER A 439 -7.05 0.52 -8.93
C SER A 439 -8.48 1.01 -8.90
N ILE A 440 -8.69 2.28 -9.26
CA ILE A 440 -10.01 2.94 -9.38
C ILE A 440 -10.97 2.10 -10.25
N TRP A 441 -10.43 1.32 -11.19
CA TRP A 441 -11.21 0.64 -12.23
C TRP A 441 -11.20 -0.90 -12.17
N ARG A 442 -10.35 -1.53 -11.34
CA ARG A 442 -10.10 -2.99 -11.44
C ARG A 442 -10.05 -3.76 -10.13
N SER A 443 -10.15 -3.11 -8.98
CA SER A 443 -10.08 -3.81 -7.69
C SER A 443 -11.32 -3.49 -6.86
N TYR A 444 -11.77 -4.44 -6.04
CA TYR A 444 -12.71 -4.13 -4.94
C TYR A 444 -12.19 -2.99 -4.05
N LEU A 445 -10.86 -2.82 -4.00
CA LEU A 445 -10.18 -1.72 -3.34
C LEU A 445 -10.26 -0.38 -4.10
N GLY A 446 -10.84 -0.35 -5.31
CA GLY A 446 -11.02 0.88 -6.07
C GLY A 446 -11.85 1.90 -5.30
N THR A 447 -12.83 1.43 -4.53
CA THR A 447 -13.68 2.22 -3.62
C THR A 447 -13.05 2.38 -2.23
N PHE A 448 -12.08 1.53 -1.86
CA PHE A 448 -11.21 1.77 -0.71
C PHE A 448 -10.40 3.05 -0.91
N VAL A 449 -9.94 3.26 -2.14
CA VAL A 449 -9.08 4.37 -2.47
C VAL A 449 -9.80 5.51 -3.11
N SER A 450 -10.81 5.33 -3.93
CA SER A 450 -11.57 6.45 -4.44
C SER A 450 -12.33 7.06 -3.26
N GLY A 451 -12.21 8.37 -3.03
CA GLY A 451 -12.95 9.06 -1.98
C GLY A 451 -14.46 9.15 -2.26
N HIS A 452 -14.95 8.39 -3.25
CA HIS A 452 -16.25 8.50 -3.87
C HIS A 452 -17.32 7.64 -3.19
N SER A 453 -16.93 6.79 -2.24
CA SER A 453 -17.86 6.08 -1.37
C SER A 453 -17.27 6.00 0.02
N SER A 454 -18.02 6.53 0.97
CA SER A 454 -17.56 6.68 2.35
C SER A 454 -18.48 5.89 3.29
N PHE A 455 -17.91 5.34 4.37
CA PHE A 455 -18.71 4.66 5.38
C PHE A 455 -19.63 5.67 6.09
N ALA A 456 -19.21 6.93 6.19
CA ALA A 456 -20.05 8.00 6.74
C ALA A 456 -21.27 8.30 5.85
N GLU A 457 -21.11 8.30 4.52
CA GLU A 457 -22.19 8.54 3.55
C GLU A 457 -23.25 7.45 3.56
N GLN A 458 -22.86 6.19 3.78
CA GLN A 458 -23.83 5.11 3.99
C GLN A 458 -24.76 5.37 5.18
N GLY A 459 -24.28 6.13 6.17
CA GLY A 459 -25.00 6.44 7.39
C GLY A 459 -25.10 5.25 8.35
N PHE A 460 -24.58 5.42 9.56
CA PHE A 460 -24.63 4.40 10.61
C PHE A 460 -26.04 3.87 10.89
N GLU A 461 -27.03 4.76 10.99
CA GLU A 461 -28.42 4.40 11.30
C GLU A 461 -29.04 3.51 10.21
N HIS A 462 -28.66 3.73 8.95
CA HIS A 462 -29.10 2.91 7.85
C HIS A 462 -28.43 1.53 7.89
N TRP A 463 -27.10 1.52 8.05
CA TRP A 463 -26.31 0.29 8.15
C TRP A 463 -26.74 -0.58 9.35
N ILE A 464 -26.89 -0.02 10.55
CA ILE A 464 -27.26 -0.79 11.75
C ILE A 464 -28.66 -1.38 11.59
N ARG A 465 -29.60 -0.62 11.00
CA ARG A 465 -30.94 -1.12 10.67
C ARG A 465 -30.82 -2.31 9.72
N GLN A 466 -30.03 -2.22 8.66
CA GLN A 466 -29.84 -3.34 7.72
C GLN A 466 -29.26 -4.57 8.43
N ILE A 467 -28.22 -4.41 9.27
CA ILE A 467 -27.60 -5.52 10.00
C ILE A 467 -28.58 -6.16 10.99
N GLN A 468 -29.38 -5.36 11.70
CA GLN A 468 -30.35 -5.87 12.68
C GLN A 468 -31.56 -6.50 11.98
N THR A 469 -32.18 -5.76 11.05
CA THR A 469 -33.46 -6.15 10.50
C THR A 469 -33.36 -7.14 9.38
N ALA A 470 -32.20 -7.35 8.71
CA ALA A 470 -32.07 -8.13 7.48
C ALA A 470 -32.88 -9.44 7.51
N GLU A 471 -34.16 -9.31 7.18
CA GLU A 471 -34.93 -10.23 6.37
C GLU A 471 -34.17 -10.33 5.05
N PRO A 472 -34.29 -11.44 4.31
CA PRO A 472 -33.83 -11.48 2.93
C PRO A 472 -34.60 -10.42 2.15
N LEU A 473 -34.15 -9.17 2.21
CA LEU A 473 -34.65 -8.06 1.41
C LEU A 473 -34.62 -8.58 -0.01
N GLU A 474 -35.78 -8.56 -0.68
CA GLU A 474 -35.84 -8.80 -2.11
C GLU A 474 -34.66 -8.07 -2.74
N ALA A 475 -33.84 -8.78 -3.52
CA ALA A 475 -32.48 -8.40 -3.92
C ALA A 475 -32.34 -6.98 -4.54
N ARG A 476 -33.46 -6.30 -4.82
CA ARG A 476 -33.55 -4.95 -5.37
C ARG A 476 -33.34 -3.81 -4.36
N ASN A 477 -33.38 -4.04 -3.05
CA ASN A 477 -33.30 -2.96 -2.03
C ASN A 477 -32.03 -2.98 -1.16
N GLN A 478 -31.05 -3.82 -1.46
CA GLN A 478 -29.76 -3.81 -0.74
C GLN A 478 -28.85 -2.77 -1.40
N VAL A 479 -28.55 -1.67 -0.68
CA VAL A 479 -27.52 -0.72 -1.10
C VAL A 479 -26.18 -1.24 -0.59
N ASN A 480 -25.35 -1.75 -1.50
CA ASN A 480 -23.99 -2.19 -1.19
C ASN A 480 -23.04 -1.00 -1.22
N PHE A 481 -21.87 -1.14 -0.58
CA PHE A 481 -20.79 -0.14 -0.66
C PHE A 481 -20.40 0.18 -2.11
N GLY A 482 -20.49 -0.79 -3.02
CA GLY A 482 -20.24 -0.58 -4.45
C GLY A 482 -21.38 0.14 -5.20
N ASP A 483 -22.60 0.12 -4.69
CA ASP A 483 -23.77 0.69 -5.39
C ASP A 483 -23.80 2.22 -5.30
N LEU A 484 -23.11 2.80 -4.30
CA LEU A 484 -22.96 4.26 -4.16
C LEU A 484 -21.98 4.88 -5.17
N VAL A 485 -21.05 4.08 -5.69
CA VAL A 485 -19.98 4.52 -6.60
C VAL A 485 -20.51 4.74 -8.02
N HIS A 486 -21.58 4.03 -8.38
CA HIS A 486 -22.16 4.02 -9.71
C HIS A 486 -23.65 4.31 -9.59
N PRO A 487 -24.07 5.58 -9.39
CA PRO A 487 -25.45 5.94 -9.60
C PRO A 487 -25.78 5.50 -11.03
N SER A 488 -26.70 4.54 -11.15
CA SER A 488 -27.07 3.94 -12.42
C SER A 488 -27.26 5.07 -13.45
N SER A 489 -26.37 5.16 -14.43
CA SER A 489 -26.43 6.12 -15.53
C SER A 489 -27.61 5.85 -16.47
N SER A 490 -28.63 5.13 -16.00
CA SER A 490 -29.94 4.96 -16.62
C SER A 490 -30.86 6.17 -16.44
N GLY A 491 -30.37 7.28 -15.87
CA GLY A 491 -30.98 8.59 -16.06
C GLY A 491 -30.77 9.01 -17.51
N ALA A 492 -31.77 8.73 -18.34
CA ALA A 492 -31.81 9.03 -19.76
C ALA A 492 -31.27 10.43 -20.08
N VAL A 493 -30.29 10.47 -20.98
CA VAL A 493 -30.19 11.57 -21.94
C VAL A 493 -31.49 11.52 -22.74
N GLN A 494 -32.44 12.41 -22.41
CA GLN A 494 -33.47 12.86 -23.35
C GLN A 494 -33.01 14.15 -24.00
#